data_AF-A0A0X3PMJ7-F1
#
_entry.id   AF-A0A0X3PMJ7-F1
#
_cell.length_a   1.000
_cell.length_b   1.000
_cell.length_c   1.000
_cell.angle_alpha   90.00
_cell.angle_beta   90.00
_cell.angle_gamma   90.00
#
_symmetry.space_group_name_H-M   'P 1'
#
loop_
_entity.id
_entity.type
_entity.pdbx_description
1 polymer ?
#
loop_
_entity_poly.entity_id
_entity_poly.type
_entity_poly.pdbx_seq_one_letter_code
_entity_poly.pdbx_strand_id
1 'polypeptide(L)'
;MEGSVLTTSLAFSILSANEIAEHLSSTLQRRIKPQDLTIPAKLDDIMCGILCGVFGMSVNFEWRLTYFNVLSSLFHKIGYDAPIGFLDISDDREPRKWLRMLSYYIEFIRRTTYMGELASKIVDETGQSADVAKAYATRIASLRVAVEGQRTKTAEYREKINLLTAEYSKASDLQKQAESHLGSVKIKLESLNASGAKDSEDAARLCEEVVKLEERKKSLELQVISDPDKLPELVENLLNAVNDSERQITELFANRIQITQSITKYRKVTGMLGEDMDGDVTAFFNAISRTTELQSELETLKKTVADLAEDQKNESKLLTELTDAVNLLESSIVSQKFHLSNHDEHATTMKTKMGAELDKVRADISRAQSNLSKLEALLKNTKALYDEGVSKSKLNESIQVKKRCAYTLKTLFDLYNAAMAKQNGLHQ
;
A
#
# COMPACT_ATOMS: atom_id res chain seq x y z
N MET A 1 -21.38 26.05 21.48
CA MET A 1 -21.88 25.18 20.41
C MET A 1 -22.20 23.85 21.03
N GLU A 2 -23.49 23.50 21.04
CA GLU A 2 -24.05 22.30 21.66
C GLU A 2 -23.55 21.05 20.94
N GLY A 3 -22.66 20.30 21.59
CA GLY A 3 -22.25 18.98 21.13
C GLY A 3 -23.34 17.99 21.47
N SER A 4 -24.29 17.80 20.55
CA SER A 4 -25.28 16.74 20.63
C SER A 4 -24.53 15.41 20.76
N VAL A 5 -24.68 14.78 21.92
CA VAL A 5 -24.45 13.34 22.04
C VAL A 5 -25.26 12.72 20.90
N LEU A 6 -24.58 12.05 19.97
CA LEU A 6 -25.21 11.10 19.08
C LEU A 6 -25.65 9.89 19.94
N THR A 7 -26.56 10.13 20.89
CA THR A 7 -27.68 9.22 21.07
C THR A 7 -28.48 9.41 19.79
N THR A 8 -28.02 8.77 18.71
CA THR A 8 -28.97 8.26 17.74
C THR A 8 -29.90 7.39 18.57
N SER A 9 -31.01 7.98 19.00
CA SER A 9 -32.22 7.23 19.26
C SER A 9 -32.34 6.31 18.05
N LEU A 10 -31.95 5.05 18.20
CA LEU A 10 -32.23 4.04 17.19
C LEU A 10 -33.75 3.94 17.17
N ALA A 11 -34.36 4.80 16.37
CA ALA A 11 -35.76 4.69 16.00
C ALA A 11 -35.82 3.49 15.06
N PHE A 12 -35.95 2.29 15.65
CA PHE A 12 -36.23 1.10 14.87
C PHE A 12 -37.58 1.29 14.18
N SER A 13 -37.65 0.89 12.91
CA SER A 13 -38.90 0.91 12.16
C SER A 13 -39.94 0.07 12.88
N ILE A 14 -41.13 0.64 13.10
CA ILE A 14 -42.23 -0.10 13.71
C ILE A 14 -42.78 -1.05 12.65
N LEU A 15 -42.43 -2.33 12.78
CA LEU A 15 -42.97 -3.40 11.94
C LEU A 15 -44.48 -3.56 12.14
N SER A 16 -45.18 -3.90 11.07
CA SER A 16 -46.59 -4.28 11.11
C SER A 16 -46.78 -5.65 11.78
N ALA A 17 -47.99 -5.93 12.27
CA ALA A 17 -48.30 -7.23 12.89
C ALA A 17 -48.06 -8.42 11.94
N ASN A 18 -48.17 -8.21 10.63
CA ASN A 18 -47.86 -9.24 9.63
C ASN A 18 -46.36 -9.52 9.54
N GLU A 19 -45.53 -8.47 9.47
CA GLU A 19 -44.08 -8.59 9.41
C GLU A 19 -43.50 -9.18 10.71
N ILE A 20 -44.06 -8.81 11.86
CA ILE A 20 -43.72 -9.41 13.16
C ILE A 20 -44.07 -10.91 13.16
N ALA A 21 -45.30 -11.27 12.78
CA ALA A 21 -45.74 -12.66 12.79
C ALA A 21 -44.93 -13.54 11.83
N GLU A 22 -44.59 -13.04 10.64
CA GLU A 22 -43.75 -13.73 9.66
C GLU A 22 -42.33 -13.95 10.20
N HIS A 23 -41.70 -12.91 10.74
CA HIS A 23 -40.34 -13.01 11.27
C HIS A 23 -40.28 -13.95 12.48
N LEU A 24 -41.22 -13.83 13.42
CA LEU A 24 -41.30 -14.70 14.59
C LEU A 24 -41.60 -16.15 14.19
N SER A 25 -42.41 -16.37 13.15
CA SER A 25 -42.68 -17.72 12.66
C SER A 25 -41.43 -18.41 12.14
N SER A 26 -40.58 -17.67 11.44
CA SER A 26 -39.27 -18.14 10.97
C SER A 26 -38.32 -18.43 12.13
N THR A 27 -38.15 -17.46 13.04
CA THR A 27 -37.18 -17.54 14.13
C THR A 27 -37.54 -18.60 15.18
N LEU A 28 -38.82 -18.76 15.52
CA LEU A 28 -39.27 -19.74 16.51
C LEU A 28 -39.67 -21.09 15.89
N GLN A 29 -39.59 -21.23 14.56
CA GLN A 29 -40.04 -22.42 13.81
C GLN A 29 -41.46 -22.86 14.18
N ARG A 30 -42.36 -21.89 14.42
CA ARG A 30 -43.75 -22.12 14.85
C ARG A 30 -44.67 -21.25 14.02
N ARG A 31 -45.86 -21.77 13.68
CA ARG A 31 -46.84 -20.97 12.93
C ARG A 31 -47.47 -19.92 13.84
N ILE A 32 -47.07 -18.66 13.68
CA ILE A 32 -47.64 -17.51 14.39
C ILE A 32 -48.48 -16.69 13.41
N LYS A 33 -49.75 -16.47 13.75
CA LYS A 33 -50.64 -15.62 12.96
C LYS A 33 -50.64 -14.19 13.52
N PRO A 34 -50.90 -13.16 12.70
CA PRO A 34 -51.01 -11.78 13.18
C PRO A 34 -52.06 -11.60 14.30
N GLN A 35 -53.14 -12.38 14.27
CA GLN A 35 -54.17 -12.36 15.31
C GLN A 35 -53.70 -12.96 16.64
N ASP A 36 -52.63 -13.78 16.64
CA ASP A 36 -52.06 -14.31 17.87
C ASP A 36 -51.34 -13.22 18.66
N LEU A 37 -50.91 -12.14 18.00
CA LEU A 37 -50.23 -10.99 18.60
C LEU A 37 -51.18 -10.01 19.30
N THR A 38 -52.48 -10.26 19.27
CA THR A 38 -53.47 -9.46 20.03
C THR A 38 -53.98 -10.21 21.27
N ILE A 39 -53.60 -11.47 21.43
CA ILE A 39 -54.02 -12.31 22.56
C ILE A 39 -52.93 -12.28 23.63
N PRO A 40 -53.23 -11.80 24.86
CA PRO A 40 -52.25 -11.71 25.92
C PRO A 40 -51.46 -13.02 26.16
N ALA A 41 -52.10 -14.12 26.50
CA ALA A 41 -51.38 -15.36 26.83
C ALA A 41 -50.41 -15.81 25.72
N LYS A 42 -50.78 -15.65 24.44
CA LYS A 42 -49.93 -16.02 23.31
C LYS A 42 -48.74 -15.07 23.15
N LEU A 43 -48.90 -13.78 23.40
CA LEU A 43 -47.78 -12.83 23.40
C LEU A 43 -46.75 -13.15 24.49
N ASP A 44 -47.21 -13.55 25.67
CA ASP A 44 -46.33 -13.95 26.77
C ASP A 44 -45.55 -15.22 26.40
N ASP A 45 -46.22 -16.22 25.83
CA ASP A 45 -45.60 -17.45 25.32
C ASP A 45 -44.55 -17.16 24.22
N ILE A 46 -44.90 -16.28 23.27
CA ILE A 46 -44.02 -15.86 22.18
C ILE A 46 -42.79 -15.15 22.76
N MET A 47 -42.97 -14.19 23.66
CA MET A 47 -41.87 -13.46 24.28
C MET A 47 -40.99 -14.36 25.17
N CYS A 48 -41.56 -15.31 25.89
CA CYS A 48 -40.77 -16.30 26.63
C CYS A 48 -39.99 -17.22 25.69
N GLY A 49 -40.60 -17.66 24.59
CA GLY A 49 -39.93 -18.47 23.56
C GLY A 49 -38.76 -17.72 22.91
N ILE A 50 -38.94 -16.42 22.67
CA ILE A 50 -37.90 -15.52 22.19
C ILE A 50 -36.76 -15.36 23.21
N LEU A 51 -37.08 -15.06 24.48
CA LEU A 51 -36.09 -14.91 25.56
C LEU A 51 -35.27 -16.18 25.76
N CYS A 52 -35.94 -17.34 25.69
CA CYS A 52 -35.28 -18.63 25.83
C CYS A 52 -34.43 -18.97 24.60
N GLY A 53 -34.98 -18.80 23.39
CA GLY A 53 -34.34 -19.22 22.14
C GLY A 53 -33.20 -18.32 21.69
N VAL A 54 -33.30 -17.01 21.91
CA VAL A 54 -32.31 -16.03 21.45
C VAL A 54 -31.32 -15.67 22.54
N PHE A 55 -31.79 -15.50 23.79
CA PHE A 55 -30.95 -15.01 24.89
C PHE A 55 -30.57 -16.10 25.90
N GLY A 56 -31.03 -17.33 25.74
CA GLY A 56 -30.81 -18.40 26.71
C GLY A 56 -31.43 -18.12 28.09
N MET A 57 -32.38 -17.18 28.17
CA MET A 57 -33.03 -16.80 29.42
C MET A 57 -34.27 -17.66 29.63
N SER A 58 -34.24 -18.56 30.62
CA SER A 58 -35.42 -19.31 31.02
C SER A 58 -36.31 -18.44 31.91
N VAL A 59 -37.48 -18.07 31.41
CA VAL A 59 -38.45 -17.25 32.13
C VAL A 59 -39.84 -17.83 31.94
N ASN A 60 -40.59 -17.93 33.03
CA ASN A 60 -42.01 -18.29 33.01
C ASN A 60 -42.83 -17.03 33.29
N PHE A 61 -43.75 -16.69 32.37
CA PHE A 61 -44.60 -15.50 32.46
C PHE A 61 -45.59 -15.53 33.63
N GLU A 62 -45.90 -16.72 34.17
CA GLU A 62 -46.71 -16.89 35.38
C GLU A 62 -46.04 -16.23 36.60
N TRP A 63 -44.70 -16.13 36.60
CA TRP A 63 -43.92 -15.43 37.61
C TRP A 63 -43.80 -13.94 37.24
N ARG A 64 -44.94 -13.23 37.27
CA ARG A 64 -45.10 -11.85 36.75
C ARG A 64 -44.00 -10.87 37.19
N LEU A 65 -43.55 -10.91 38.45
CA LEU A 65 -42.49 -10.03 38.94
C LEU A 65 -41.12 -10.36 38.33
N THR A 66 -40.79 -11.64 38.22
CA THR A 66 -39.55 -12.11 37.60
C THR A 66 -39.55 -11.82 36.10
N TYR A 67 -40.68 -12.08 35.44
CA TYR A 67 -40.88 -11.78 34.02
C TYR A 67 -40.76 -10.28 33.73
N PHE A 68 -41.37 -9.44 34.57
CA PHE A 68 -41.23 -7.98 34.51
C PHE A 68 -39.78 -7.51 34.64
N ASN A 69 -39.05 -8.04 35.62
CA ASN A 69 -37.66 -7.62 35.86
C ASN A 69 -36.75 -8.01 34.71
N VAL A 70 -36.93 -9.21 34.13
CA VAL A 70 -36.14 -9.67 32.98
C VAL A 70 -36.44 -8.82 31.75
N LEU A 71 -37.71 -8.61 31.42
CA LEU A 71 -38.11 -7.77 30.29
C LEU A 71 -37.61 -6.34 30.46
N SER A 72 -37.84 -5.72 31.61
CA SER A 72 -37.41 -4.34 31.89
C SER A 72 -35.89 -4.19 31.79
N SER A 73 -35.13 -5.14 32.33
CA SER A 73 -33.66 -5.13 32.22
C SER A 73 -33.19 -5.30 30.77
N LEU A 74 -33.80 -6.21 30.02
CA LEU A 74 -33.43 -6.47 28.64
C LEU A 74 -33.75 -5.27 27.74
N PHE A 75 -34.97 -4.76 27.79
CA PHE A 75 -35.40 -3.63 26.97
C PHE A 75 -34.61 -2.36 27.30
N HIS A 76 -34.22 -2.17 28.56
CA HIS A 76 -33.28 -1.11 28.94
C HIS A 76 -31.89 -1.31 28.30
N LYS A 77 -31.35 -2.53 28.33
CA LYS A 77 -30.04 -2.85 27.74
C LYS A 77 -29.99 -2.69 26.22
N ILE A 78 -31.08 -3.02 25.53
CA ILE A 78 -31.16 -2.85 24.06
C ILE A 78 -31.56 -1.43 23.64
N GLY A 79 -31.78 -0.51 24.58
CA GLY A 79 -32.02 0.91 24.31
C GLY A 79 -33.47 1.29 23.99
N TYR A 80 -34.44 0.47 24.38
CA TYR A 80 -35.87 0.73 24.15
C TYR A 80 -36.31 2.06 24.77
N ASP A 81 -37.04 2.85 24.00
CA ASP A 81 -37.31 4.26 24.24
C ASP A 81 -38.55 4.52 25.11
N ALA A 82 -39.36 3.50 25.39
CA ALA A 82 -40.56 3.61 26.22
C ALA A 82 -40.42 2.83 27.54
N PRO A 83 -40.89 3.41 28.67
CA PRO A 83 -40.85 2.72 29.96
C PRO A 83 -41.82 1.53 29.97
N ILE A 84 -41.32 0.39 30.46
CA ILE A 84 -42.12 -0.80 30.75
C ILE A 84 -42.57 -0.71 32.21
N GLY A 85 -43.87 -0.66 32.42
CA GLY A 85 -44.52 -0.69 33.71
C GLY A 85 -45.17 -2.04 33.98
N PHE A 86 -45.53 -2.29 35.23
CA PHE A 86 -46.15 -3.55 35.64
C PHE A 86 -47.50 -3.82 34.94
N LEU A 87 -48.24 -2.75 34.60
CA LEU A 87 -49.49 -2.82 33.84
C LEU A 87 -49.30 -3.36 32.42
N ASP A 88 -48.11 -3.21 31.84
CA ASP A 88 -47.82 -3.75 30.51
C ASP A 88 -47.75 -5.28 30.51
N ILE A 89 -47.66 -5.92 31.68
CA ILE A 89 -47.61 -7.38 31.84
C ILE A 89 -48.91 -7.89 32.48
N SER A 90 -49.92 -7.02 32.60
CA SER A 90 -51.26 -7.41 33.03
C SER A 90 -52.09 -7.92 31.85
N ASP A 91 -53.22 -8.56 32.17
CA ASP A 91 -54.16 -9.04 31.14
C ASP A 91 -54.83 -7.87 30.38
N ASP A 92 -54.85 -6.67 30.97
CA ASP A 92 -55.38 -5.42 30.40
C ASP A 92 -54.34 -4.62 29.60
N ARG A 93 -53.23 -5.26 29.20
CA ARG A 93 -52.13 -4.60 28.49
C ARG A 93 -52.54 -3.97 27.16
N GLU A 94 -51.86 -2.90 26.77
CA GLU A 94 -52.05 -2.25 25.48
C GLU A 94 -51.36 -3.05 24.34
N PRO A 95 -52.11 -3.62 23.37
CA PRO A 95 -51.51 -4.44 22.31
C PRO A 95 -50.52 -3.67 21.42
N ARG A 96 -50.78 -2.37 21.20
CA ARG A 96 -49.91 -1.50 20.39
C ARG A 96 -48.52 -1.35 20.99
N LYS A 97 -48.43 -1.26 22.31
CA LYS A 97 -47.16 -1.14 23.03
C LYS A 97 -46.34 -2.41 22.91
N TRP A 98 -46.98 -3.58 22.99
CA TRP A 98 -46.34 -4.87 22.81
C TRP A 98 -45.86 -5.12 21.38
N LEU A 99 -46.66 -4.76 20.39
CA LEU A 99 -46.21 -4.82 18.99
C LEU A 99 -44.98 -3.94 18.78
N ARG A 100 -44.95 -2.73 19.34
CA ARG A 100 -43.78 -1.85 19.29
C ARG A 100 -42.56 -2.48 19.98
N MET A 101 -42.74 -3.10 21.14
CA MET A 101 -41.66 -3.83 21.84
C MET A 101 -41.12 -4.97 20.98
N LEU A 102 -41.99 -5.77 20.37
CA LEU A 102 -41.61 -6.87 19.47
C LEU A 102 -40.87 -6.36 18.21
N SER A 103 -41.35 -5.28 17.58
CA SER A 103 -40.66 -4.67 16.44
C SER A 103 -39.26 -4.21 16.81
N TYR A 104 -39.12 -3.52 17.95
CA TYR A 104 -37.85 -3.03 18.45
C TYR A 104 -36.86 -4.18 18.70
N TYR A 105 -37.38 -5.27 19.26
CA TYR A 105 -36.62 -6.48 19.54
C TYR A 105 -36.12 -7.17 18.27
N ILE A 106 -37.00 -7.33 17.26
CA ILE A 106 -36.66 -7.96 15.97
C ILE A 106 -35.57 -7.17 15.25
N GLU A 107 -35.70 -5.84 15.21
CA GLU A 107 -34.72 -4.97 14.56
C GLU A 107 -33.37 -4.96 15.30
N PHE A 108 -33.38 -5.06 16.64
CA PHE A 108 -32.17 -5.24 17.42
C PHE A 108 -31.42 -6.53 17.03
N ILE A 109 -32.13 -7.66 16.88
CA ILE A 109 -31.52 -8.92 16.43
C ILE A 109 -30.96 -8.78 15.02
N ARG A 110 -31.75 -8.28 14.05
CA ARG A 110 -31.30 -8.12 12.66
C ARG A 110 -30.00 -7.32 12.57
N ARG A 111 -29.91 -6.23 13.33
CA ARG A 111 -28.75 -5.35 13.33
C ARG A 111 -27.54 -5.96 14.01
N THR A 112 -27.73 -6.70 15.10
CA THR A 112 -26.62 -7.37 15.80
C THR A 112 -26.05 -8.53 15.00
N THR A 113 -26.88 -9.32 14.31
CA THR A 113 -26.42 -10.40 13.41
C THR A 113 -25.65 -9.83 12.22
N TYR A 114 -26.17 -8.80 11.55
CA TYR A 114 -25.49 -8.16 10.41
C TYR A 114 -24.12 -7.59 10.79
N MET A 115 -24.02 -6.92 11.94
CA MET A 115 -22.74 -6.40 12.43
C MET A 115 -21.75 -7.52 12.80
N GLY A 116 -22.24 -8.66 13.31
CA GLY A 116 -21.43 -9.83 13.57
C GLY A 116 -20.84 -10.46 12.31
N GLU A 117 -21.66 -10.62 11.27
CA GLU A 117 -21.21 -11.12 9.96
C GLU A 117 -20.18 -10.17 9.31
N LEU A 118 -20.44 -8.85 9.37
CA LEU A 118 -19.51 -7.85 8.87
C LEU A 118 -18.17 -7.87 9.62
N ALA A 119 -18.21 -7.98 10.95
CA ALA A 119 -17.01 -8.06 11.77
C ALA A 119 -16.19 -9.33 11.45
N SER A 120 -16.85 -10.48 11.31
CA SER A 120 -16.18 -11.73 10.91
C SER A 120 -15.49 -11.58 9.55
N LYS A 121 -16.20 -11.01 8.57
CA LYS A 121 -15.66 -10.79 7.23
C LYS A 121 -14.43 -9.87 7.23
N ILE A 122 -14.47 -8.78 8.00
CA ILE A 122 -13.33 -7.86 8.13
C ILE A 122 -12.13 -8.57 8.77
N VAL A 123 -12.35 -9.40 9.79
CA VAL A 123 -11.28 -10.17 10.43
C VAL A 123 -10.65 -11.15 9.43
N ASP A 124 -11.46 -11.87 8.66
CA ASP A 124 -10.99 -12.82 7.65
C ASP A 124 -10.19 -12.12 6.54
N GLU A 125 -10.70 -11.00 6.01
CA GLU A 125 -10.00 -10.18 4.99
C GLU A 125 -8.68 -9.62 5.53
N THR A 126 -8.66 -9.17 6.79
CA THR A 126 -7.45 -8.66 7.44
C THR A 126 -6.43 -9.78 7.63
N GLY A 127 -6.87 -10.99 8.01
CA GLY A 127 -6.01 -12.16 8.13
C GLY A 127 -5.36 -12.55 6.79
N GLN A 128 -6.15 -12.61 5.72
CA GLN A 128 -5.63 -12.88 4.37
C GLN A 128 -4.60 -11.83 3.91
N SER A 129 -4.88 -10.55 4.17
CA SER A 129 -3.96 -9.46 3.85
C SER A 129 -2.62 -9.58 4.60
N ALA A 130 -2.67 -9.95 5.89
CA ALA A 130 -1.48 -10.16 6.70
C ALA A 130 -0.62 -11.33 6.19
N ASP A 131 -1.25 -12.44 5.79
CA ASP A 131 -0.55 -13.59 5.21
C ASP A 131 0.14 -13.24 3.89
N VAL A 132 -0.53 -12.47 3.02
CA VAL A 132 0.04 -11.97 1.76
C VAL A 132 1.24 -11.04 2.03
N ALA A 133 1.12 -10.13 3.00
CA ALA A 133 2.22 -9.24 3.39
C ALA A 133 3.45 -10.02 3.89
N LYS A 134 3.22 -11.08 4.68
CA LYS A 134 4.29 -11.97 5.16
C LYS A 134 4.96 -12.74 4.03
N ALA A 135 4.19 -13.20 3.02
CA ALA A 135 4.72 -13.84 1.83
C ALA A 135 5.61 -12.88 1.02
N TYR A 136 5.18 -11.62 0.82
CA TYR A 136 5.98 -10.60 0.16
C TYR A 136 7.28 -10.29 0.92
N ALA A 137 7.22 -10.13 2.25
CA ALA A 137 8.42 -9.90 3.07
C ALA A 137 9.44 -11.04 2.91
N THR A 138 8.98 -12.29 2.93
CA THR A 138 9.82 -13.47 2.71
C THR A 138 10.43 -13.47 1.30
N ARG A 139 9.64 -13.11 0.29
CA ARG A 139 10.13 -13.03 -1.10
C ARG A 139 11.19 -11.94 -1.26
N ILE A 140 10.98 -10.76 -0.69
CA ILE A 140 11.97 -9.66 -0.70
C ILE A 140 13.28 -10.10 -0.04
N ALA A 141 13.21 -10.77 1.12
CA ALA A 141 14.41 -11.28 1.79
C ALA A 141 15.19 -12.27 0.90
N SER A 142 14.49 -13.21 0.22
CA SER A 142 15.13 -14.15 -0.69
C SER A 142 15.80 -13.46 -1.90
N LEU A 143 15.17 -12.43 -2.45
CA LEU A 143 15.71 -11.66 -3.58
C LEU A 143 16.94 -10.87 -3.17
N ARG A 144 16.99 -10.31 -1.95
CA ARG A 144 18.19 -9.62 -1.44
C ARG A 144 19.41 -10.55 -1.39
N VAL A 145 19.23 -11.78 -0.91
CA VAL A 145 20.32 -12.78 -0.89
C VAL A 145 20.80 -13.11 -2.30
N ALA A 146 19.87 -13.29 -3.24
CA ALA A 146 20.22 -13.58 -4.64
C ALA A 146 20.97 -12.42 -5.31
N VAL A 147 20.54 -11.17 -5.07
CA VAL A 147 21.20 -9.97 -5.60
C VAL A 147 22.61 -9.83 -5.05
N GLU A 148 22.81 -10.06 -3.76
CA GLU A 148 24.14 -10.00 -3.15
C GLU A 148 25.08 -11.10 -3.71
N GLY A 149 24.54 -12.29 -3.95
CA GLY A 149 25.26 -13.37 -4.66
C GLY A 149 25.62 -13.02 -6.11
N GLN A 150 24.86 -12.16 -6.79
CA GLN A 150 25.21 -11.67 -8.12
C GLN A 150 26.26 -10.55 -8.08
N ARG A 151 26.18 -9.65 -7.09
CA ARG A 151 27.16 -8.58 -6.89
C ARG A 151 28.55 -9.11 -6.65
N THR A 152 28.68 -10.13 -5.81
CA THR A 152 29.95 -10.84 -5.55
C THR A 152 30.53 -11.44 -6.83
N LYS A 153 29.73 -12.17 -7.61
CA LYS A 153 30.16 -12.70 -8.92
C LYS A 153 30.58 -11.60 -9.91
N THR A 154 29.86 -10.48 -9.94
CA THR A 154 30.22 -9.34 -10.80
C THR A 154 31.55 -8.73 -10.40
N ALA A 155 31.84 -8.64 -9.09
CA ALA A 155 33.13 -8.19 -8.60
C ALA A 155 34.26 -9.15 -9.02
N GLU A 156 34.07 -10.47 -8.86
CA GLU A 156 35.02 -11.49 -9.30
C GLU A 156 35.31 -11.42 -10.81
N TYR A 157 34.27 -11.26 -11.64
CA TYR A 157 34.45 -11.12 -13.09
C TYR A 157 35.17 -9.84 -13.46
N ARG A 158 34.90 -8.73 -12.77
CA ARG A 158 35.61 -7.46 -12.99
C ARG A 158 37.10 -7.61 -12.67
N GLU A 159 37.44 -8.30 -11.59
CA GLU A 159 38.84 -8.58 -11.23
C GLU A 159 39.54 -9.43 -12.30
N LYS A 160 38.89 -10.49 -12.80
CA LYS A 160 39.42 -11.31 -13.91
C LYS A 160 39.62 -10.52 -15.19
N ILE A 161 38.67 -9.65 -15.55
CA ILE A 161 38.80 -8.78 -16.73
C ILE A 161 40.01 -7.86 -16.58
N ASN A 162 40.21 -7.27 -15.40
CA ASN A 162 41.36 -6.40 -15.14
C ASN A 162 42.69 -7.15 -15.27
N LEU A 163 42.78 -8.38 -14.74
CA LEU A 163 43.96 -9.24 -14.87
C LEU A 163 44.24 -9.57 -16.34
N LEU A 164 43.24 -10.04 -17.09
CA LEU A 164 43.38 -10.36 -18.52
C LEU A 164 43.77 -9.13 -19.35
N THR A 165 43.20 -7.96 -19.04
CA THR A 165 43.56 -6.70 -19.71
C THR A 165 45.02 -6.34 -19.46
N ALA A 166 45.51 -6.51 -18.23
CA ALA A 166 46.90 -6.25 -17.89
C ALA A 166 47.86 -7.24 -18.58
N GLU A 167 47.51 -8.53 -18.64
CA GLU A 167 48.27 -9.55 -19.36
C GLU A 167 48.31 -9.28 -20.86
N TYR A 168 47.17 -8.92 -21.46
CA TYR A 168 47.09 -8.55 -22.87
C TYR A 168 47.96 -7.33 -23.20
N SER A 169 47.95 -6.30 -22.35
CA SER A 169 48.83 -5.14 -22.53
C SER A 169 50.31 -5.54 -22.54
N LYS A 170 50.74 -6.38 -21.58
CA LYS A 170 52.12 -6.88 -21.54
C LYS A 170 52.48 -7.70 -22.78
N ALA A 171 51.58 -8.58 -23.22
CA ALA A 171 51.79 -9.38 -24.43
C ALA A 171 51.89 -8.50 -25.68
N SER A 172 51.06 -7.47 -25.79
CA SER A 172 51.09 -6.51 -26.90
C SER A 172 52.40 -5.71 -26.93
N ASP A 173 52.90 -5.26 -25.77
CA ASP A 173 54.17 -4.54 -25.69
C ASP A 173 55.36 -5.45 -26.07
N LEU A 174 55.36 -6.71 -25.62
CA LEU A 174 56.35 -7.70 -26.02
C LEU A 174 56.30 -7.99 -27.53
N GLN A 175 55.10 -8.07 -28.11
CA GLN A 175 54.94 -8.25 -29.56
C GLN A 175 55.53 -7.08 -30.34
N LYS A 176 55.23 -5.83 -29.96
CA LYS A 176 55.81 -4.62 -30.59
C LYS A 176 57.34 -4.62 -30.50
N GLN A 177 57.88 -5.04 -29.35
CA GLN A 177 59.32 -5.15 -29.18
C GLN A 177 59.92 -6.21 -30.12
N ALA A 178 59.28 -7.37 -30.23
CA ALA A 178 59.72 -8.44 -31.14
C ALA A 178 59.66 -8.01 -32.62
N GLU A 179 58.59 -7.33 -33.04
CA GLU A 179 58.43 -6.79 -34.40
C GLU A 179 59.49 -5.74 -34.72
N SER A 180 59.81 -4.85 -33.77
CA SER A 180 60.90 -3.88 -33.90
C SER A 180 62.26 -4.56 -34.07
N HIS A 181 62.56 -5.57 -33.25
CA HIS A 181 63.78 -6.36 -33.39
C HIS A 181 63.86 -7.10 -34.73
N LEU A 182 62.76 -7.71 -35.18
CA LEU A 182 62.68 -8.39 -36.47
C LEU A 182 62.94 -7.41 -37.62
N GLY A 183 62.35 -6.20 -37.57
CA GLY A 183 62.62 -5.14 -38.54
C GLY A 183 64.10 -4.76 -38.59
N SER A 184 64.75 -4.59 -37.43
CA SER A 184 66.19 -4.32 -37.36
C SER A 184 67.04 -5.44 -37.95
N VAL A 185 66.72 -6.70 -37.65
CA VAL A 185 67.42 -7.87 -38.20
C VAL A 185 67.24 -7.95 -39.71
N LYS A 186 66.02 -7.69 -40.22
CA LYS A 186 65.74 -7.68 -41.66
C LYS A 186 66.59 -6.65 -42.40
N ILE A 187 66.69 -5.42 -41.88
CA ILE A 187 67.54 -4.37 -42.45
C ILE A 187 69.02 -4.80 -42.46
N LYS A 188 69.51 -5.41 -41.37
CA LYS A 188 70.90 -5.92 -41.31
C LYS A 188 71.13 -7.03 -42.34
N LEU A 189 70.17 -7.93 -42.53
CA LEU A 189 70.26 -9.00 -43.51
C LEU A 189 70.29 -8.47 -44.94
N GLU A 190 69.43 -7.49 -45.26
CA GLU A 190 69.41 -6.81 -46.55
C GLU A 190 70.76 -6.12 -46.84
N SER A 191 71.33 -5.43 -45.83
CA SER A 191 72.66 -4.82 -45.94
C SER A 191 73.77 -5.86 -46.17
N LEU A 192 73.74 -7.00 -45.48
CA LEU A 192 74.73 -8.07 -45.67
C LEU A 192 74.61 -8.72 -47.04
N ASN A 193 73.39 -8.96 -47.53
CA ASN A 193 73.16 -9.49 -48.86
C ASN A 193 73.64 -8.52 -49.95
N ALA A 194 73.40 -7.22 -49.79
CA ALA A 194 73.90 -6.20 -50.72
C ALA A 194 75.44 -6.14 -50.72
N SER A 195 76.08 -6.24 -49.55
CA SER A 195 77.54 -6.32 -49.45
C SER A 195 78.07 -7.59 -50.12
N GLY A 196 77.48 -8.75 -49.83
CA GLY A 196 77.92 -10.03 -50.40
C GLY A 196 77.76 -10.10 -51.93
N ALA A 197 76.70 -9.50 -52.48
CA ALA A 197 76.53 -9.37 -53.92
C ALA A 197 77.64 -8.52 -54.55
N LYS A 198 77.98 -7.38 -53.91
CA LYS A 198 79.07 -6.52 -54.36
C LYS A 198 80.43 -7.21 -54.26
N ASP A 199 80.71 -7.86 -53.13
CA ASP A 199 81.96 -8.60 -52.92
C ASP A 199 82.12 -9.74 -53.94
N SER A 200 81.01 -10.40 -54.31
CA SER A 200 80.99 -11.41 -55.37
C SER A 200 81.26 -10.82 -56.75
N GLU A 201 80.72 -9.63 -57.05
CA GLU A 201 80.96 -8.93 -58.31
C GLU A 201 82.41 -8.45 -58.43
N ASP A 202 82.96 -7.90 -57.34
CA ASP A 202 84.37 -7.49 -57.25
C ASP A 202 85.31 -8.71 -57.38
N ALA A 203 84.97 -9.85 -56.76
CA ALA A 203 85.72 -11.09 -56.92
C ALA A 203 85.67 -11.62 -58.36
N ALA A 204 84.51 -11.59 -59.01
CA ALA A 204 84.37 -11.99 -60.41
C ALA A 204 85.19 -11.08 -61.33
N ARG A 205 85.15 -9.76 -61.12
CA ARG A 205 85.93 -8.79 -61.88
C ARG A 205 87.44 -9.03 -61.72
N LEU A 206 87.92 -9.23 -60.50
CA LEU A 206 89.33 -9.50 -60.23
C LEU A 206 89.78 -10.82 -60.88
N CYS A 207 88.96 -11.88 -60.82
CA CYS A 207 89.23 -13.12 -61.53
C CYS A 207 89.35 -12.91 -63.04
N GLU A 208 88.43 -12.14 -63.64
CA GLU A 208 88.46 -11.84 -65.07
C GLU A 208 89.68 -10.98 -65.46
N GLU A 209 90.08 -10.04 -64.61
CA GLU A 209 91.28 -9.21 -64.82
C GLU A 209 92.56 -10.05 -64.77
N VAL A 210 92.66 -11.00 -63.82
CA VAL A 210 93.79 -11.94 -63.75
C VAL A 210 93.87 -12.78 -65.04
N VAL A 211 92.75 -13.31 -65.52
CA VAL A 211 92.70 -14.08 -66.78
C VAL A 211 93.15 -13.20 -67.96
N LYS A 212 92.64 -11.98 -68.08
CA LYS A 212 93.04 -11.04 -69.15
C LYS A 212 94.52 -10.68 -69.09
N LEU A 213 95.08 -10.51 -67.89
CA LEU A 213 96.51 -10.22 -67.72
C LEU A 213 97.38 -11.43 -68.07
N GLU A 214 96.95 -12.65 -67.74
CA GLU A 214 97.64 -13.89 -68.13
C GLU A 214 97.60 -14.12 -69.65
N GLU A 215 96.45 -13.91 -70.29
CA GLU A 215 96.29 -13.99 -71.74
C GLU A 215 97.11 -12.91 -72.46
N ARG A 216 97.08 -11.68 -71.96
CA ARG A 216 97.87 -10.57 -72.51
C ARG A 216 99.37 -10.79 -72.35
N LYS A 217 99.81 -11.38 -71.23
CA LYS A 217 101.20 -11.82 -71.04
C LYS A 217 101.60 -12.86 -72.10
N LYS A 218 100.80 -13.93 -72.28
CA LYS A 218 101.05 -14.97 -73.31
C LYS A 218 101.02 -14.41 -74.74
N SER A 219 100.08 -13.51 -75.03
CA SER A 219 99.94 -12.89 -76.35
C SER A 219 101.09 -11.93 -76.67
N LEU A 220 101.58 -11.15 -75.70
CA LEU A 220 102.74 -10.28 -75.87
C LEU A 220 104.04 -11.09 -76.00
N GLU A 221 104.16 -12.22 -75.31
CA GLU A 221 105.25 -13.18 -75.52
C GLU A 221 105.26 -13.74 -76.96
N LEU A 222 104.07 -13.96 -77.56
CA LEU A 222 103.93 -14.40 -78.95
C LEU A 222 104.13 -13.28 -79.99
N GLN A 223 103.62 -12.07 -79.73
CA GLN A 223 103.64 -10.95 -80.68
C GLN A 223 104.98 -10.20 -80.74
N VAL A 224 105.83 -10.29 -79.71
CA VAL A 224 107.11 -9.57 -79.68
C VAL A 224 108.20 -10.28 -80.52
N ILE A 225 107.99 -11.51 -81.02
CA ILE A 225 109.06 -12.26 -81.73
C ILE A 225 108.71 -12.68 -83.18
N SER A 226 107.45 -12.80 -83.62
CA SER A 226 107.21 -13.55 -84.87
C SER A 226 106.05 -13.04 -85.74
N ASP A 227 106.40 -12.58 -86.93
CA ASP A 227 105.63 -12.61 -88.19
C ASP A 227 104.53 -11.56 -88.49
N PRO A 228 104.82 -10.63 -89.42
CA PRO A 228 103.84 -9.78 -90.11
C PRO A 228 102.90 -10.52 -91.09
N ASP A 229 103.16 -11.80 -91.42
CA ASP A 229 102.47 -12.52 -92.51
C ASP A 229 101.11 -13.15 -92.12
N LYS A 230 100.68 -13.05 -90.86
CA LYS A 230 99.44 -13.68 -90.36
C LYS A 230 98.16 -12.83 -90.49
N LEU A 231 98.25 -11.69 -91.17
CA LEU A 231 97.11 -10.79 -91.39
C LEU A 231 95.88 -11.47 -92.04
N PRO A 232 96.02 -12.40 -93.02
CA PRO A 232 94.87 -13.09 -93.63
C PRO A 232 94.14 -14.05 -92.66
N GLU A 233 94.89 -14.74 -91.82
CA GLU A 233 94.34 -15.67 -90.81
C GLU A 233 93.56 -14.92 -89.72
N LEU A 234 94.00 -13.70 -89.38
CA LEU A 234 93.31 -12.80 -88.46
C LEU A 234 91.97 -12.31 -89.01
N VAL A 235 91.89 -12.07 -90.32
CA VAL A 235 90.64 -11.69 -91.00
C VAL A 235 89.64 -12.85 -91.02
N GLU A 236 90.10 -14.08 -91.22
CA GLU A 236 89.26 -15.28 -91.17
C GLU A 236 88.74 -15.57 -89.75
N ASN A 237 89.58 -15.37 -88.73
CA ASN A 237 89.17 -15.46 -87.32
C ASN A 237 88.15 -14.36 -86.93
N LEU A 238 88.30 -13.15 -87.47
CA LEU A 238 87.31 -12.08 -87.30
C LEU A 238 85.99 -12.42 -87.99
N LEU A 239 86.01 -13.07 -89.16
CA LEU A 239 84.79 -13.50 -89.86
C LEU A 239 84.04 -14.57 -89.06
N ASN A 240 84.76 -15.53 -88.47
CA ASN A 240 84.17 -16.55 -87.61
C ASN A 240 83.59 -15.94 -86.32
N ALA A 241 84.28 -14.96 -85.73
CA ALA A 241 83.77 -14.22 -84.57
C ALA A 241 82.51 -13.41 -84.88
N VAL A 242 82.39 -12.85 -86.09
CA VAL A 242 81.18 -12.17 -86.56
C VAL A 242 80.03 -13.15 -86.72
N ASN A 243 80.26 -14.32 -87.31
CA ASN A 243 79.23 -15.36 -87.47
C ASN A 243 78.75 -15.91 -86.11
N ASP A 244 79.64 -16.13 -85.15
CA ASP A 244 79.25 -16.52 -83.78
C ASP A 244 78.48 -15.41 -83.07
N SER A 245 78.83 -14.14 -83.31
CA SER A 245 78.10 -12.99 -82.77
C SER A 245 76.68 -12.89 -83.36
N GLU A 246 76.48 -13.15 -84.66
CA GLU A 246 75.14 -13.22 -85.27
C GLU A 246 74.29 -14.34 -84.67
N ARG A 247 74.90 -15.49 -84.39
CA ARG A 247 74.23 -16.60 -83.70
C ARG A 247 73.79 -16.20 -82.29
N GLN A 248 74.66 -15.55 -81.51
CA GLN A 248 74.32 -15.06 -80.17
C GLN A 248 73.22 -13.99 -80.20
N ILE A 249 73.24 -13.07 -81.18
CA ILE A 249 72.19 -12.07 -81.36
C ILE A 249 70.84 -12.76 -81.59
N THR A 250 70.80 -13.80 -82.40
CA THR A 250 69.58 -14.57 -82.69
C THR A 250 69.03 -15.24 -81.43
N GLU A 251 69.90 -15.79 -80.58
CA GLU A 251 69.54 -16.42 -79.31
C GLU A 251 69.04 -15.39 -78.26
N LEU A 252 69.66 -14.21 -78.21
CA LEU A 252 69.20 -13.09 -77.38
C LEU A 252 67.82 -12.57 -77.80
N PHE A 253 67.52 -12.54 -79.11
CA PHE A 253 66.18 -12.20 -79.59
C PHE A 253 65.12 -13.23 -79.14
N ALA A 254 65.44 -14.53 -79.17
CA ALA A 254 64.55 -15.57 -78.67
C ALA A 254 64.30 -15.42 -77.16
N ASN A 255 65.35 -15.19 -76.37
CA ASN A 255 65.24 -14.95 -74.93
C ASN A 255 64.42 -13.69 -74.60
N ARG A 256 64.59 -12.61 -75.36
CA ARG A 256 63.80 -11.38 -75.19
C ARG A 256 62.31 -11.63 -75.40
N ILE A 257 61.93 -12.43 -76.40
CA ILE A 257 60.53 -12.78 -76.65
C ILE A 257 59.95 -13.56 -75.45
N GLN A 258 60.71 -14.52 -74.91
CA GLN A 258 60.30 -15.30 -73.74
C GLN A 258 60.16 -14.45 -72.47
N ILE A 259 61.09 -13.51 -72.23
CA ILE A 259 61.02 -12.57 -71.09
C ILE A 259 59.80 -11.66 -71.23
N THR A 260 59.53 -11.16 -72.44
CA THR A 260 58.36 -10.29 -72.71
C THR A 260 57.04 -11.03 -72.42
N GLN A 261 56.93 -12.29 -72.82
CA GLN A 261 55.77 -13.13 -72.48
C GLN A 261 55.65 -13.36 -70.97
N SER A 262 56.77 -13.55 -70.27
CA SER A 262 56.80 -13.72 -68.81
C SER A 262 56.35 -12.44 -68.08
N ILE A 263 56.84 -11.27 -68.49
CA ILE A 263 56.41 -9.96 -67.97
C ILE A 263 54.90 -9.76 -68.15
N THR A 264 54.36 -10.21 -69.29
CA THR A 264 52.92 -10.08 -69.58
C THR A 264 52.09 -10.96 -68.65
N LYS A 265 52.56 -12.18 -68.34
CA LYS A 265 51.95 -13.05 -67.32
C LYS A 265 52.00 -12.41 -65.93
N TYR A 266 53.14 -11.84 -65.54
CA TYR A 266 53.26 -11.14 -64.25
C TYR A 266 52.28 -9.98 -64.13
N ARG A 267 52.17 -9.11 -65.15
CA ARG A 267 51.20 -8.00 -65.14
C ARG A 267 49.75 -8.48 -64.96
N LYS A 268 49.38 -9.61 -65.57
CA LYS A 268 48.03 -10.18 -65.40
C LYS A 268 47.77 -10.62 -63.95
N VAL A 269 48.75 -11.25 -63.32
CA VAL A 269 48.65 -11.64 -61.90
C VAL A 269 48.59 -10.42 -60.98
N THR A 270 49.38 -9.37 -61.26
CA THR A 270 49.34 -8.13 -60.46
C THR A 270 48.00 -7.41 -60.58
N GLY A 271 47.37 -7.44 -61.76
CA GLY A 271 46.02 -6.89 -61.96
C GLY A 271 44.96 -7.61 -61.13
N MET A 272 44.97 -8.96 -61.11
CA MET A 272 44.05 -9.75 -60.28
C MET A 272 44.24 -9.50 -58.78
N LEU A 273 45.49 -9.33 -58.32
CA LEU A 273 45.77 -8.97 -56.93
C LEU A 273 45.28 -7.56 -56.56
N GLY A 274 45.28 -6.62 -57.50
CA GLY A 274 44.72 -5.29 -57.29
C GLY A 274 43.20 -5.30 -57.11
N GLU A 275 42.49 -6.11 -57.90
CA GLU A 275 41.03 -6.28 -57.80
C GLU A 275 40.61 -6.91 -56.45
N ASP A 276 41.36 -7.90 -55.95
CA ASP A 276 41.10 -8.48 -54.62
C ASP A 276 41.37 -7.49 -53.48
N MET A 277 42.44 -6.69 -53.56
CA MET A 277 42.74 -5.68 -52.53
C MET A 277 41.68 -4.57 -52.45
N ASP A 278 41.10 -4.14 -53.57
CA ASP A 278 40.03 -3.14 -53.58
C ASP A 278 38.76 -3.66 -52.86
N GLY A 279 38.47 -4.96 -52.96
CA GLY A 279 37.38 -5.61 -52.22
C GLY A 279 37.58 -5.56 -50.71
N ASP A 280 38.78 -5.91 -50.24
CA ASP A 280 39.15 -5.89 -48.82
C ASP A 280 39.18 -4.47 -48.23
N VAL A 281 39.69 -3.49 -48.99
CA VAL A 281 39.70 -2.07 -48.59
C VAL A 281 38.27 -1.54 -48.44
N THR A 282 37.38 -1.90 -49.37
CA THR A 282 35.97 -1.51 -49.31
C THR A 282 35.27 -2.14 -48.09
N ALA A 283 35.54 -3.42 -47.81
CA ALA A 283 35.01 -4.09 -46.62
C ALA A 283 35.49 -3.43 -45.32
N PHE A 284 36.77 -3.04 -45.27
CA PHE A 284 37.36 -2.33 -44.13
C PHE A 284 36.71 -0.96 -43.90
N PHE A 285 36.53 -0.15 -44.94
CA PHE A 285 35.85 1.15 -44.81
C PHE A 285 34.39 1.01 -44.38
N ASN A 286 33.67 0.01 -44.88
CA ASN A 286 32.31 -0.29 -44.42
C ASN A 286 32.27 -0.68 -42.94
N ALA A 287 33.26 -1.45 -42.46
CA ALA A 287 33.38 -1.81 -41.05
C ALA A 287 33.67 -0.59 -40.17
N ILE A 288 34.50 0.35 -40.63
CA ILE A 288 34.74 1.62 -39.93
C ILE A 288 33.44 2.41 -39.83
N SER A 289 32.74 2.65 -40.94
CA SER A 289 31.48 3.41 -40.97
C SER A 289 30.47 2.84 -39.98
N ARG A 290 30.32 1.51 -39.97
CA ARG A 290 29.41 0.81 -39.05
C ARG A 290 29.84 0.91 -37.58
N THR A 291 31.14 0.95 -37.32
CA THR A 291 31.67 1.16 -35.95
C THR A 291 31.34 2.58 -35.46
N THR A 292 31.47 3.59 -36.33
CA THR A 292 31.08 4.97 -36.00
C THR A 292 29.58 5.12 -35.72
N GLU A 293 28.73 4.46 -36.51
CA GLU A 293 27.27 4.46 -36.28
C GLU A 293 26.94 3.87 -34.90
N LEU A 294 27.49 2.69 -34.59
CA LEU A 294 27.31 2.03 -33.30
C LEU A 294 27.85 2.86 -32.12
N GLN A 295 28.94 3.61 -32.31
CA GLN A 295 29.41 4.56 -31.29
C GLN A 295 28.40 5.68 -31.03
N SER A 296 27.75 6.21 -32.07
CA SER A 296 26.72 7.24 -31.91
C SER A 296 25.47 6.69 -31.19
N GLU A 297 25.07 5.46 -31.51
CA GLU A 297 23.98 4.76 -30.83
C GLU A 297 24.31 4.50 -29.36
N LEU A 298 25.56 4.13 -29.06
CA LEU A 298 26.01 3.94 -27.68
C LEU A 298 25.92 5.24 -26.85
N GLU A 299 26.32 6.38 -27.42
CA GLU A 299 26.27 7.66 -26.71
C GLU A 299 24.83 8.14 -26.49
N THR A 300 23.93 7.91 -27.45
CA THR A 300 22.51 8.19 -27.26
C THR A 300 21.91 7.30 -26.16
N LEU A 301 22.24 6.00 -26.16
CA LEU A 301 21.78 5.08 -25.12
C LEU A 301 22.30 5.47 -23.73
N LYS A 302 23.58 5.86 -23.60
CA LYS A 302 24.16 6.37 -22.34
C LYS A 302 23.40 7.58 -21.82
N LYS A 303 23.02 8.50 -22.71
CA LYS A 303 22.22 9.68 -22.33
C LYS A 303 20.86 9.26 -21.78
N THR A 304 20.15 8.37 -22.47
CA THR A 304 18.86 7.86 -22.00
C THR A 304 18.96 7.15 -20.65
N VAL A 305 20.04 6.38 -20.41
CA VAL A 305 20.29 5.73 -19.12
C VAL A 305 20.54 6.76 -18.01
N ALA A 306 21.26 7.85 -18.31
CA ALA A 306 21.48 8.93 -17.34
C ALA A 306 20.17 9.65 -16.98
N ASP A 307 19.32 9.94 -17.98
CA ASP A 307 18.01 10.56 -17.77
C ASP A 307 17.11 9.67 -16.89
N LEU A 308 17.03 8.37 -17.20
CA LEU A 308 16.28 7.39 -16.38
C LEU A 308 16.80 7.26 -14.95
N ALA A 309 18.11 7.38 -14.75
CA ALA A 309 18.70 7.34 -13.41
C ALA A 309 18.30 8.57 -12.57
N GLU A 310 18.18 9.75 -13.18
CA GLU A 310 17.70 10.95 -12.49
C GLU A 310 16.19 10.85 -12.22
N ASP A 311 15.40 10.31 -13.14
CA ASP A 311 13.97 10.03 -12.92
C ASP A 311 13.77 9.07 -11.74
N GLN A 312 14.54 7.98 -11.67
CA GLN A 312 14.50 7.02 -10.56
C GLN A 312 14.82 7.69 -9.21
N LYS A 313 15.79 8.61 -9.20
CA LYS A 313 16.17 9.36 -8.00
C LYS A 313 15.04 10.31 -7.57
N ASN A 314 14.37 10.96 -8.51
CA ASN A 314 13.21 11.80 -8.23
C ASN A 314 12.03 10.98 -7.68
N GLU A 315 11.72 9.83 -8.26
CA GLU A 315 10.70 8.91 -7.74
C GLU A 315 11.03 8.45 -6.31
N SER A 316 12.29 8.10 -6.03
CA SER A 316 12.71 7.70 -4.68
C SER A 316 12.52 8.83 -3.66
N LYS A 317 12.71 10.09 -4.08
CA LYS A 317 12.46 11.25 -3.22
C LYS A 317 10.97 11.39 -2.92
N LEU A 318 10.12 11.28 -3.95
CA LEU A 318 8.67 11.35 -3.84
C LEU A 318 8.11 10.25 -2.92
N LEU A 319 8.67 9.04 -3.01
CA LEU A 319 8.30 7.92 -2.15
C LEU A 319 8.66 8.16 -0.67
N THR A 320 9.77 8.84 -0.42
CA THR A 320 10.19 9.23 0.93
C THR A 320 9.25 10.30 1.49
N GLU A 321 8.94 11.34 0.70
CA GLU A 321 7.99 12.38 1.08
C GLU A 321 6.59 11.82 1.37
N LEU A 322 6.12 10.86 0.57
CA LEU A 322 4.85 10.18 0.80
C LEU A 322 4.86 9.34 2.08
N THR A 323 5.98 8.66 2.37
CA THR A 323 6.14 7.89 3.61
C THR A 323 6.05 8.80 4.84
N ASP A 324 6.70 9.96 4.80
CA ASP A 324 6.64 10.94 5.89
C ASP A 324 5.22 11.50 6.08
N ALA A 325 4.50 11.76 4.98
CA ALA A 325 3.11 12.21 5.03
C ALA A 325 2.18 11.16 5.65
N VAL A 326 2.37 9.88 5.32
CA VAL A 326 1.62 8.76 5.91
C VAL A 326 1.89 8.67 7.42
N ASN A 327 3.16 8.75 7.85
CA ASN A 327 3.52 8.71 9.26
C ASN A 327 2.89 9.87 10.07
N LEU A 328 2.82 11.07 9.47
CA LEU A 328 2.15 12.23 10.08
C LEU A 328 0.64 12.02 10.20
N LEU A 329 0.00 11.47 9.16
CA LEU A 329 -1.43 11.14 9.18
C LEU A 329 -1.76 10.07 10.24
N GLU A 330 -0.96 9.02 10.33
CA GLU A 330 -1.12 7.98 11.35
C GLU A 330 -1.01 8.57 12.76
N SER A 331 0.01 9.40 13.00
CA SER A 331 0.19 10.10 14.29
C SER A 331 -1.01 10.99 14.63
N SER A 332 -1.55 11.70 13.63
CA SER A 332 -2.74 12.53 13.78
C SER A 332 -3.98 11.72 14.15
N ILE A 333 -4.20 10.57 13.48
CA ILE A 333 -5.32 9.65 13.77
C ILE A 333 -5.21 9.09 15.20
N VAL A 334 -4.00 8.67 15.62
CA VAL A 334 -3.77 8.17 16.99
C VAL A 334 -4.09 9.25 18.03
N SER A 335 -3.64 10.48 17.79
CA SER A 335 -3.94 11.63 18.65
C SER A 335 -5.45 11.91 18.73
N GLN A 336 -6.14 11.95 17.59
CA GLN A 336 -7.60 12.13 17.55
C GLN A 336 -8.34 11.02 18.30
N LYS A 337 -7.92 9.76 18.13
CA LYS A 337 -8.51 8.62 18.84
C LYS A 337 -8.30 8.72 20.35
N PHE A 338 -7.14 9.19 20.80
CA PHE A 338 -6.87 9.45 22.22
C PHE A 338 -7.79 10.55 22.77
N HIS A 339 -7.95 11.67 22.04
CA HIS A 339 -8.85 12.74 22.45
C HIS A 339 -10.31 12.29 22.52
N LEU A 340 -10.79 11.48 21.57
CA LEU A 340 -12.12 10.90 21.59
C LEU A 340 -12.31 9.98 22.80
N SER A 341 -11.34 9.11 23.09
CA SER A 341 -11.39 8.20 24.24
C SER A 341 -11.48 8.97 25.57
N ASN A 342 -10.70 10.03 25.73
CA ASN A 342 -10.75 10.88 26.93
C ASN A 342 -12.08 11.62 27.05
N HIS A 343 -12.65 12.05 25.93
CA HIS A 343 -13.96 12.70 25.91
C HIS A 343 -15.07 11.72 26.35
N ASP A 344 -15.03 10.47 25.88
CA ASP A 344 -15.98 9.43 26.29
C ASP A 344 -15.86 9.07 27.78
N GLU A 345 -14.63 9.01 28.30
CA GLU A 345 -14.38 8.80 29.74
C GLU A 345 -14.92 9.97 30.58
N HIS A 346 -14.74 11.21 30.11
CA HIS A 346 -15.30 12.37 30.78
C HIS A 346 -16.84 12.37 30.75
N ALA A 347 -17.44 12.06 29.59
CA ALA A 347 -18.89 11.99 29.41
C ALA A 347 -19.53 10.89 30.28
N THR A 348 -18.91 9.71 30.35
CA THR A 348 -19.35 8.63 31.25
C THR A 348 -19.23 9.03 32.71
N THR A 349 -18.12 9.67 33.11
CA THR A 349 -17.95 10.19 34.49
C THR A 349 -19.03 11.21 34.85
N MET A 350 -19.34 12.15 33.93
CA MET A 350 -20.40 13.14 34.10
C MET A 350 -21.78 12.48 34.22
N LYS A 351 -22.09 11.52 33.35
CA LYS A 351 -23.36 10.77 33.38
C LYS A 351 -23.55 10.05 34.73
N THR A 352 -22.50 9.43 35.25
CA THR A 352 -22.54 8.75 36.56
C THR A 352 -22.79 9.74 37.70
N LYS A 353 -22.15 10.92 37.69
CA LYS A 353 -22.39 11.99 38.68
C LYS A 353 -23.82 12.51 38.63
N MET A 354 -24.34 12.81 37.44
CA MET A 354 -25.72 13.28 37.26
C MET A 354 -26.74 12.20 37.67
N GLY A 355 -26.45 10.92 37.40
CA GLY A 355 -27.26 9.80 37.88
C GLY A 355 -27.34 9.75 39.40
N ALA A 356 -26.21 9.88 40.09
CA ALA A 356 -26.16 9.92 41.55
C ALA A 356 -26.93 11.12 42.13
N GLU A 357 -26.86 12.30 41.49
CA GLU A 357 -27.65 13.47 41.90
C GLU A 357 -29.16 13.25 41.70
N LEU A 358 -29.57 12.65 40.57
CA LEU A 358 -30.97 12.32 40.32
C LEU A 358 -31.52 11.32 41.34
N ASP A 359 -30.74 10.30 41.70
CA ASP A 359 -31.14 9.33 42.72
C ASP A 359 -31.28 9.99 44.10
N LYS A 360 -30.39 10.93 44.44
CA LYS A 360 -30.52 11.74 45.66
C LYS A 360 -31.81 12.57 45.65
N VAL A 361 -32.12 13.25 44.54
CA VAL A 361 -33.35 14.03 44.38
C VAL A 361 -34.59 13.13 44.50
N ARG A 362 -34.58 11.93 43.89
CA ARG A 362 -35.67 10.96 44.03
C ARG A 362 -35.87 10.55 45.49
N ALA A 363 -34.79 10.26 46.22
CA ALA A 363 -34.87 9.90 47.63
C ALA A 363 -35.48 11.05 48.48
N ASP A 364 -35.11 12.30 48.18
CA ASP A 364 -35.67 13.46 48.86
C ASP A 364 -37.15 13.68 48.50
N ILE A 365 -37.56 13.45 47.25
CA ILE A 365 -38.98 13.46 46.84
C ILE A 365 -39.77 12.40 47.58
N SER A 366 -39.29 11.15 47.65
CA SER A 366 -39.96 10.08 48.38
C SER A 366 -40.08 10.41 49.88
N ARG A 367 -39.06 11.04 50.47
CA ARG A 367 -39.11 11.51 51.84
C ARG A 367 -40.17 12.61 52.02
N ALA A 368 -40.23 13.57 51.09
CA ALA A 368 -41.23 14.64 51.10
C ALA A 368 -42.66 14.09 50.95
N GLN A 369 -42.87 13.12 50.05
CA GLN A 369 -44.17 12.45 49.88
C GLN A 369 -44.60 11.71 51.15
N SER A 370 -43.70 10.96 51.78
CA SER A 370 -43.96 10.32 53.08
C SER A 370 -44.35 11.35 54.15
N ASN A 371 -43.66 12.48 54.20
CA ASN A 371 -43.99 13.56 55.13
C ASN A 371 -45.36 14.19 54.84
N LEU A 372 -45.70 14.37 53.56
CA LEU A 372 -47.00 14.88 53.13
C LEU A 372 -48.13 13.94 53.56
N SER A 373 -47.99 12.63 53.33
CA SER A 373 -48.98 11.63 53.80
C SER A 373 -49.16 11.64 55.31
N LYS A 374 -48.07 11.85 56.08
CA LYS A 374 -48.16 12.01 57.54
C LYS A 374 -48.96 13.26 57.92
N LEU A 375 -48.72 14.38 57.24
CA LEU A 375 -49.45 15.63 57.47
C LEU A 375 -50.94 15.50 57.11
N GLU A 376 -51.27 14.83 56.00
CA GLU A 376 -52.66 14.54 55.62
C GLU A 376 -53.37 13.67 56.66
N ALA A 377 -52.70 12.66 57.20
CA ALA A 377 -53.24 11.83 58.28
C ALA A 377 -53.48 12.64 59.56
N LEU A 378 -52.53 13.50 59.95
CA LEU A 378 -52.68 14.42 61.08
C LEU A 378 -53.84 15.38 60.87
N LEU A 379 -53.99 15.94 59.66
CA LEU A 379 -55.11 16.81 59.32
C LEU A 379 -56.44 16.07 59.44
N LYS A 380 -56.54 14.84 58.92
CA LYS A 380 -57.75 14.01 59.00
C LYS A 380 -58.14 13.71 60.46
N ASN A 381 -57.17 13.37 61.29
CA ASN A 381 -57.39 13.16 62.73
C ASN A 381 -57.81 14.45 63.44
N THR A 382 -57.18 15.58 63.13
CA THR A 382 -57.53 16.87 63.72
C THR A 382 -58.95 17.30 63.33
N LYS A 383 -59.34 17.05 62.07
CA LYS A 383 -60.71 17.27 61.60
C LYS A 383 -61.71 16.38 62.33
N ALA A 384 -61.40 15.10 62.53
CA ALA A 384 -62.25 14.19 63.31
C ALA A 384 -62.42 14.67 64.77
N LEU A 385 -61.34 15.13 65.41
CA LEU A 385 -61.39 15.72 66.76
C LEU A 385 -62.19 17.03 66.80
N TYR A 386 -62.11 17.85 65.75
CA TYR A 386 -62.91 19.05 65.63
C TYR A 386 -64.41 18.71 65.48
N ASP A 387 -64.73 17.73 64.63
CA ASP A 387 -66.10 17.26 64.41
C ASP A 387 -66.69 16.58 65.68
N GLU A 388 -65.87 15.86 66.47
CA GLU A 388 -66.23 15.35 67.80
C GLU A 388 -66.37 16.46 68.85
N GLY A 389 -65.51 17.48 68.80
CA GLY A 389 -65.57 18.66 69.68
C GLY A 389 -66.81 19.54 69.45
N VAL A 390 -67.41 19.44 68.26
CA VAL A 390 -68.73 20.03 67.90
C VAL A 390 -69.88 19.06 68.22
N SER A 391 -69.68 18.14 69.16
CA SER A 391 -70.78 17.41 69.80
C SER A 391 -71.85 18.39 70.28
N LYS A 392 -73.09 18.13 69.84
CA LYS A 392 -74.36 18.88 70.01
C LYS A 392 -74.69 19.34 71.44
N SER A 393 -73.86 19.07 72.44
CA SER A 393 -74.01 19.45 73.85
C SER A 393 -73.92 20.98 74.07
N LYS A 394 -72.85 21.65 73.63
CA LYS A 394 -72.65 23.10 73.93
C LYS A 394 -73.60 24.02 73.15
N LEU A 395 -74.02 23.62 71.96
CA LEU A 395 -75.02 24.38 71.18
C LEU A 395 -76.41 24.28 71.81
N ASN A 396 -76.76 23.12 72.39
CA ASN A 396 -78.07 22.91 73.02
C ASN A 396 -78.18 23.63 74.38
N GLU A 397 -77.10 23.70 75.16
CA GLU A 397 -77.04 24.52 76.37
C GLU A 397 -77.19 26.02 76.05
N SER A 398 -76.51 26.52 75.01
CA SER A 398 -76.61 27.92 74.58
C SER A 398 -78.03 28.29 74.12
N ILE A 399 -78.72 27.37 73.43
CA ILE A 399 -80.12 27.56 73.01
C ILE A 399 -81.07 27.56 74.22
N GLN A 400 -80.84 26.71 75.23
CA GLN A 400 -81.65 26.73 76.45
C GLN A 400 -81.44 28.00 77.28
N VAL A 401 -80.20 28.48 77.39
CA VAL A 401 -79.88 29.74 78.10
C VAL A 401 -80.54 30.94 77.39
N LYS A 402 -80.48 31.00 76.04
CA LYS A 402 -81.20 32.04 75.27
C LYS A 402 -82.71 32.00 75.49
N LYS A 403 -83.33 30.82 75.54
CA LYS A 403 -84.77 30.68 75.83
C LYS A 403 -85.13 31.16 77.25
N ARG A 404 -84.30 30.90 78.26
CA ARG A 404 -84.50 31.41 79.63
C ARG A 404 -84.36 32.93 79.71
N CYS A 405 -83.36 33.52 79.06
CA CYS A 405 -83.19 34.98 79.01
C CYS A 405 -84.37 35.65 78.30
N ALA A 406 -84.85 35.10 77.19
CA ALA A 406 -86.01 35.63 76.48
C ALA A 406 -87.29 35.58 77.33
N TYR A 407 -87.50 34.50 78.10
CA TYR A 407 -88.62 34.41 79.03
C TYR A 407 -88.54 35.47 80.13
N THR A 408 -87.37 35.64 80.75
CA THR A 408 -87.14 36.60 81.84
C THR A 408 -87.31 38.05 81.37
N LEU A 409 -86.80 38.38 80.17
CA LEU A 409 -86.98 39.71 79.56
C LEU A 409 -88.45 40.00 79.28
N LYS A 410 -89.22 39.01 78.83
CA LYS A 410 -90.67 39.16 78.63
C LYS A 410 -91.38 39.42 79.96
N THR A 411 -91.05 38.68 81.02
CA THR A 411 -91.64 38.89 82.35
C THR A 411 -91.31 40.28 82.91
N LEU A 412 -90.08 40.75 82.73
CA LEU A 412 -89.67 42.10 83.14
C LEU A 412 -90.38 43.19 82.33
N PHE A 413 -90.60 42.96 81.03
CA PHE A 413 -91.35 43.88 80.18
C PHE A 413 -92.84 43.94 80.58
N ASP A 414 -93.45 42.80 80.91
CA ASP A 414 -94.83 42.73 81.39
C ASP A 414 -94.99 43.40 82.77
N LEU A 415 -94.01 43.22 83.67
CA LEU A 415 -93.97 43.92 84.97
C LEU A 415 -93.73 45.43 84.83
N TYR A 416 -92.88 45.85 83.89
CA TYR A 416 -92.67 47.26 83.57
C TYR A 416 -93.96 47.91 83.03
N ASN A 417 -94.65 47.24 82.12
CA ASN A 417 -95.93 47.72 81.60
C ASN A 417 -97.01 47.77 82.68
N ALA A 418 -97.04 46.80 83.60
CA ALA A 418 -97.95 46.81 84.76
C ALA A 418 -97.62 47.95 85.76
N ALA A 419 -96.34 48.28 85.94
CA ALA A 419 -95.90 49.40 86.78
C ALA A 419 -96.22 50.77 86.14
N MET A 420 -96.00 50.92 84.83
CA MET A 420 -96.37 52.12 84.07
C MET A 420 -97.88 52.35 84.01
N ALA A 421 -98.68 51.29 83.91
CA ALA A 421 -100.14 51.36 84.02
C ALA A 421 -100.62 51.80 85.42
N LYS A 422 -99.84 51.53 86.48
CA LYS A 422 -100.10 52.01 87.85
C LYS A 422 -99.68 53.46 88.08
N GLN A 423 -98.71 53.97 87.31
CA GLN A 423 -98.21 55.34 87.41
C GLN A 423 -99.07 56.37 86.64
N ASN A 424 -99.78 55.94 85.58
CA ASN A 424 -100.71 56.78 84.82
C ASN A 424 -102.14 56.86 85.40
N GLY A 425 -102.38 56.30 86.59
CA GLY A 425 -103.67 56.34 87.29
C GLY A 425 -103.72 57.25 88.54
N LEU A 426 -102.66 58.02 88.82
CA LEU A 426 -102.49 58.81 90.07
C LEU A 426 -102.40 60.34 89.86
N HIS A 427 -102.84 60.83 88.69
CA HIS A 427 -103.09 62.26 88.42
C HIS A 427 -104.49 62.49 87.84
N GLN A 428 -105.51 62.11 88.62
CA GLN A 428 -106.80 62.82 88.66
C GLN A 428 -106.91 63.51 90.02
#